data_AF-A0A7W7LMR9-F1
#
_entry.id   AF-A0A7W7LMR9-F1
#
_cell.length_a   1.000
_cell.length_b   1.000
_cell.length_c   1.000
_cell.angle_alpha   90.00
_cell.angle_beta   90.00
_cell.angle_gamma   90.00
#
_symmetry.space_group_name_H-M   'P 1'
#
loop_
_entity.id
_entity.type
_entity.pdbx_description
1 polymer ?
#
loop_
_entity_poly.entity_id
_entity_poly.type
_entity_poly.pdbx_seq_one_letter_code
_entity_poly.pdbx_strand_id
1 'polypeptide(L)'
;MAEFLTADNLPEGFEYPAEFIRVAEDLELTNLEPWWIFDGDQLRIRATGLRDRYPERKLVPFARRQDNDDLACWDLDRGDVAVIHDFADAGREQRERFEDFNAWLRQAVEDLIEFGDM
;
A
#
# COMPACT_ATOMS: atom_id res chain seq x y z
N MET A 1 12.63 11.06 7.41
CA MET A 1 13.20 10.24 6.32
C MET A 1 12.56 8.86 6.35
N ALA A 2 11.50 8.67 5.57
CA ALA A 2 10.91 7.35 5.37
C ALA A 2 11.93 6.42 4.70
N GLU A 3 12.02 5.17 5.17
CA GLU A 3 12.87 4.14 4.55
C GLU A 3 12.03 3.25 3.62
N PHE A 4 11.92 3.60 2.34
CA PHE A 4 11.21 2.74 1.37
C PHE A 4 12.02 1.53 0.92
N LEU A 5 11.38 0.62 0.16
CA LEU A 5 12.11 -0.49 -0.46
C LEU A 5 13.16 0.08 -1.39
N THR A 6 14.40 -0.37 -1.21
CA THR A 6 15.50 -0.08 -2.14
C THR A 6 15.32 -0.87 -3.43
N ALA A 7 16.02 -0.46 -4.49
CA ALA A 7 15.96 -1.11 -5.82
C ALA A 7 16.12 -2.64 -5.77
N ASP A 8 16.92 -3.18 -4.85
CA ASP A 8 17.12 -4.64 -4.69
C ASP A 8 15.87 -5.40 -4.22
N ASN A 9 14.92 -4.70 -3.58
CA ASN A 9 13.69 -5.27 -3.04
C ASN A 9 12.45 -4.89 -3.88
N LEU A 10 12.60 -3.93 -4.79
CA LEU A 10 11.57 -3.58 -5.75
C LEU A 10 11.56 -4.58 -6.90
N PRO A 11 10.37 -4.90 -7.45
CA PRO A 11 10.29 -5.64 -8.70
C PRO A 11 11.04 -4.91 -9.81
N GLU A 12 11.69 -5.67 -10.70
CA GLU A 12 12.49 -5.13 -11.79
C GLU A 12 11.67 -4.14 -12.65
N GLY A 13 12.19 -2.93 -12.83
CA GLY A 13 11.55 -1.88 -13.62
C GLY A 13 10.43 -1.12 -12.92
N PHE A 14 10.15 -1.38 -11.64
CA PHE A 14 9.22 -0.57 -10.86
C PHE A 14 9.92 0.63 -10.23
N GLU A 15 9.31 1.80 -10.39
CA GLU A 15 9.68 3.03 -9.70
C GLU A 15 8.46 3.59 -8.97
N TYR A 16 8.69 4.19 -7.80
CA TYR A 16 7.60 4.84 -7.07
C TYR A 16 7.06 6.05 -7.86
N PRO A 17 5.74 6.22 -7.95
CA PRO A 17 5.15 7.41 -8.56
C PRO A 17 5.64 8.70 -7.86
N ALA A 18 5.84 9.76 -8.64
CA ALA A 18 6.32 11.04 -8.09
C ALA A 18 5.37 11.61 -7.02
N GLU A 19 4.07 11.36 -7.15
CA GLU A 19 3.05 11.78 -6.19
C GLU A 19 3.19 11.03 -4.86
N PHE A 20 3.57 9.75 -4.89
CA PHE A 20 3.84 8.98 -3.67
C PHE A 20 5.07 9.55 -2.95
N ILE A 21 6.17 9.79 -3.68
CA ILE A 21 7.40 10.37 -3.13
C ILE A 21 7.10 11.71 -2.48
N ARG A 22 6.36 12.58 -3.16
CA ARG A 22 5.96 13.88 -2.62
C ARG A 22 5.16 13.76 -1.32
N VAL A 23 4.19 12.84 -1.25
CA VAL A 23 3.36 12.69 -0.05
C VAL A 23 4.15 12.08 1.10
N ALA A 24 4.91 11.03 0.82
CA ALA A 24 5.50 10.20 1.85
C ALA A 24 6.92 10.63 2.27
N GLU A 25 7.74 11.17 1.36
CA GLU A 25 9.07 11.75 1.66
C GLU A 25 9.02 13.25 1.89
N ASP A 26 8.53 14.03 0.91
CA ASP A 26 8.68 15.49 0.95
C ASP A 26 7.79 16.13 2.02
N LEU A 27 6.58 15.60 2.20
CA LEU A 27 5.57 16.12 3.14
C LEU A 27 5.49 15.31 4.44
N GLU A 28 6.13 14.14 4.50
CA GLU A 28 6.06 13.19 5.63
C GLU A 28 4.61 12.89 6.07
N LEU A 29 3.66 12.87 5.12
CA LEU A 29 2.25 12.57 5.35
C LEU A 29 2.02 11.05 5.32
N THR A 30 2.55 10.36 6.33
CA THR A 30 2.48 8.89 6.43
C THR A 30 1.42 8.38 7.40
N ASN A 31 0.95 9.23 8.31
CA ASN A 31 -0.16 8.93 9.21
C ASN A 31 -1.46 9.56 8.68
N LEU A 32 -2.32 8.73 8.11
CA LEU A 32 -3.64 9.06 7.57
C LEU A 32 -4.71 8.21 8.26
N GLU A 33 -4.61 8.04 9.59
CA GLU A 33 -5.46 7.17 10.41
C GLU A 33 -6.91 7.12 9.87
N PRO A 34 -7.38 5.94 9.39
CA PRO A 34 -6.90 4.61 9.75
C PRO A 34 -5.75 4.06 8.88
N TRP A 35 -5.32 4.77 7.84
CA TRP A 35 -4.23 4.34 6.95
C TRP A 35 -2.86 4.81 7.41
N TRP A 36 -1.87 3.93 7.29
CA TRP A 36 -0.48 4.21 7.61
C TRP A 36 0.40 3.78 6.46
N ILE A 37 1.10 4.73 5.83
CA ILE A 37 2.10 4.43 4.79
C ILE A 37 3.31 3.78 5.46
N PHE A 38 3.73 2.63 4.95
CA PHE A 38 4.83 1.86 5.51
C PHE A 38 6.18 2.52 5.26
N ASP A 39 7.07 2.39 6.23
CA ASP A 39 8.51 2.54 6.06
C ASP A 39 9.27 1.35 6.69
N GLY A 40 10.55 1.27 6.38
CA GLY A 40 11.55 0.43 7.02
C GLY A 40 11.32 -1.08 6.92
N ASP A 41 11.62 -1.77 8.01
CA ASP A 41 11.55 -3.23 8.10
C ASP A 41 10.12 -3.78 7.96
N GLN A 42 9.11 -3.01 8.39
CA GLN A 42 7.72 -3.45 8.29
C GLN A 42 7.30 -3.61 6.83
N LEU A 43 7.71 -2.68 5.97
CA LEU A 43 7.46 -2.77 4.54
C LEU A 43 8.11 -4.03 3.93
N ARG A 44 9.37 -4.33 4.29
CA ARG A 44 10.10 -5.52 3.80
C ARG A 44 9.45 -6.83 4.22
N ILE A 45 9.07 -6.94 5.50
CA ILE A 45 8.41 -8.14 6.04
C ILE A 45 7.06 -8.33 5.35
N ARG A 46 6.28 -7.27 5.17
CA ARG A 46 4.97 -7.33 4.51
C ARG A 46 5.12 -7.69 3.04
N ALA A 47 6.02 -7.07 2.31
CA ALA A 47 6.28 -7.40 0.91
C ALA A 47 6.68 -8.87 0.73
N THR A 48 7.54 -9.40 1.60
CA THR A 48 7.92 -10.82 1.56
C THR A 48 6.73 -11.74 1.86
N GLY A 49 6.00 -11.47 2.95
CA GLY A 49 4.83 -12.26 3.32
C GLY A 49 3.72 -12.24 2.26
N LEU A 50 3.54 -11.12 1.57
CA LEU A 50 2.58 -10.98 0.48
C LEU A 50 2.95 -11.89 -0.70
N ARG A 51 4.24 -11.94 -1.06
CA ARG A 51 4.76 -12.81 -2.14
C ARG A 51 4.58 -14.29 -1.79
N ASP A 52 4.74 -14.66 -0.53
CA ASP A 52 4.55 -16.04 -0.07
C ASP A 52 3.06 -16.43 -0.07
N ARG A 53 2.16 -15.52 0.34
CA ARG A 53 0.71 -15.79 0.41
C ARG A 53 0.02 -15.73 -0.96
N TYR A 54 0.44 -14.81 -1.81
CA TYR A 54 -0.18 -14.54 -3.11
C TYR A 54 0.86 -14.61 -4.24
N PRO A 55 1.51 -15.77 -4.47
CA PRO A 55 2.61 -15.91 -5.43
C PRO A 55 2.20 -15.66 -6.89
N GLU A 56 0.90 -15.73 -7.19
CA GLU A 56 0.35 -15.45 -8.53
C GLU A 56 0.13 -13.95 -8.80
N ARG A 57 0.37 -13.07 -7.81
CA ARG A 57 0.21 -11.62 -7.95
C ARG A 57 1.52 -10.89 -7.73
N LYS A 58 1.78 -9.87 -8.55
CA LYS A 58 2.90 -8.95 -8.33
C LYS A 58 2.45 -7.70 -7.59
N LEU A 59 2.37 -7.83 -6.27
CA LEU A 59 1.96 -6.75 -5.39
C LEU A 59 3.16 -6.13 -4.65
N VAL A 60 3.20 -4.80 -4.62
CA VAL A 60 4.12 -4.04 -3.79
C VAL A 60 3.28 -3.27 -2.76
N PRO A 61 3.27 -3.67 -1.47
CA PRO A 61 2.49 -2.96 -0.46
C PRO A 61 3.08 -1.57 -0.18
N PHE A 62 2.24 -0.64 0.25
CA PHE A 62 2.68 0.71 0.61
C PHE A 62 1.93 1.35 1.76
N ALA A 63 0.71 0.90 2.06
CA ALA A 63 0.02 1.30 3.27
C ALA A 63 -0.69 0.12 3.91
N ARG A 64 -0.88 0.19 5.22
CA ARG A 64 -1.79 -0.69 5.98
C ARG A 64 -2.91 0.13 6.58
N ARG A 65 -4.06 -0.51 6.72
CA ARG A 65 -5.08 -0.06 7.66
C ARG A 65 -4.75 -0.54 9.06
N GLN A 66 -5.13 0.23 10.09
CA GLN A 66 -4.84 -0.13 11.49
C GLN A 66 -5.94 -0.94 12.17
N ASP A 67 -7.18 -0.79 11.68
CA ASP A 67 -8.41 -1.35 12.25
C ASP A 67 -8.77 -2.72 11.65
N ASN A 68 -8.06 -3.14 10.59
CA ASN A 68 -8.17 -4.45 9.97
C ASN A 68 -6.85 -4.86 9.29
N ASP A 69 -6.83 -6.02 8.63
CA ASP A 69 -5.67 -6.53 7.90
C ASP A 69 -5.56 -6.02 6.44
N ASP A 70 -6.24 -4.93 6.08
CA ASP A 70 -6.18 -4.42 4.72
C ASP A 70 -4.85 -3.71 4.42
N LEU A 71 -4.35 -3.97 3.22
CA LEU A 71 -3.13 -3.39 2.66
C LEU A 71 -3.46 -2.71 1.34
N ALA A 72 -2.96 -1.50 1.15
CA ALA A 72 -2.91 -0.86 -0.16
C ALA A 72 -1.59 -1.23 -0.84
N CYS A 73 -1.69 -1.71 -2.08
CA CYS A 73 -0.58 -2.22 -2.87
C CYS A 73 -0.62 -1.65 -4.29
N TRP A 74 0.55 -1.43 -4.90
CA TRP A 74 0.62 -1.36 -6.36
C TRP A 74 0.48 -2.77 -6.93
N ASP A 75 -0.42 -2.94 -7.89
CA ASP A 75 -0.63 -4.20 -8.62
C ASP A 75 0.07 -4.10 -9.98
N LEU A 76 1.29 -4.65 -10.05
CA LEU A 76 2.16 -4.48 -11.22
C LEU A 76 1.69 -5.26 -12.44
N ASP A 77 0.82 -6.26 -12.26
CA ASP A 77 0.24 -7.00 -13.38
C ASP A 77 -0.86 -6.18 -14.07
N ARG A 78 -1.45 -5.19 -13.38
CA ARG A 78 -2.56 -4.36 -13.87
C ARG A 78 -2.21 -2.89 -14.05
N GLY A 79 -1.17 -2.41 -13.38
CA GLY A 79 -0.78 -0.99 -13.38
C GLY A 79 -1.73 -0.10 -12.58
N ASP A 80 -2.43 -0.65 -11.58
CA ASP A 80 -3.37 0.06 -10.72
C ASP A 80 -3.00 -0.11 -9.23
N VAL A 81 -3.77 0.52 -8.34
CA VAL A 81 -3.68 0.30 -6.89
C VAL A 81 -4.76 -0.67 -6.45
N ALA A 82 -4.38 -1.71 -5.71
CA ALA A 82 -5.28 -2.68 -5.12
C ALA A 82 -5.26 -2.56 -3.60
N VAL A 83 -6.44 -2.45 -2.99
CA VAL A 83 -6.62 -2.72 -1.57
C VAL A 83 -7.01 -4.18 -1.41
N ILE A 84 -6.22 -4.91 -0.62
CA ILE A 84 -6.41 -6.33 -0.36
C ILE A 84 -6.47 -6.60 1.15
N HIS A 85 -7.25 -7.59 1.55
CA HIS A 85 -7.25 -8.10 2.91
C HIS A 85 -6.14 -9.12 3.07
N ASP A 86 -5.07 -8.75 3.78
CA ASP A 86 -3.96 -9.65 4.06
C ASP A 86 -4.48 -10.87 4.86
N PHE A 87 -3.88 -12.04 4.62
CA PHE A 87 -4.29 -13.35 5.19
C PHE A 87 -5.64 -13.94 4.73
N ALA A 88 -6.35 -13.34 3.79
CA ALA A 88 -7.45 -14.02 3.12
C ALA A 88 -6.94 -15.19 2.24
N ASP A 89 -7.82 -16.14 1.93
CA ASP A 89 -7.50 -17.17 0.92
C ASP A 89 -7.21 -16.49 -0.43
N ALA A 90 -6.23 -17.02 -1.18
CA ALA A 90 -5.93 -16.55 -2.52
C ALA A 90 -7.18 -16.58 -3.43
N GLY A 91 -7.44 -15.47 -4.12
CA GLY A 91 -8.64 -15.23 -4.93
C GLY A 91 -9.80 -14.56 -4.16
N ARG A 92 -9.66 -14.33 -2.85
CA ARG A 92 -10.67 -13.65 -2.00
C ARG A 92 -10.14 -12.39 -1.33
N GLU A 93 -8.86 -12.11 -1.47
CA GLU A 93 -8.18 -11.00 -0.81
C GLU A 93 -8.56 -9.64 -1.40
N GLN A 94 -8.96 -9.58 -2.68
CA GLN A 94 -9.27 -8.31 -3.34
C GLN A 94 -10.50 -7.62 -2.72
N ARG A 95 -10.34 -6.37 -2.26
CA ARG A 95 -11.42 -5.53 -1.73
C ARG A 95 -11.79 -4.40 -2.67
N GLU A 96 -10.80 -3.55 -2.98
CA GLU A 96 -11.03 -2.33 -3.75
C GLU A 96 -9.90 -2.06 -4.74
N ARG A 97 -10.20 -1.28 -5.77
CA ARG A 97 -9.24 -0.90 -6.80
C ARG A 97 -9.35 0.57 -7.11
N PHE A 98 -8.20 1.19 -7.34
CA PHE A 98 -8.07 2.59 -7.68
C PHE A 98 -7.16 2.71 -8.89
N GLU A 99 -7.48 3.63 -9.80
CA GLU A 99 -6.71 3.86 -11.02
C GLU A 99 -5.23 4.15 -10.74
N ASP A 100 -4.97 4.94 -9.69
CA ASP A 100 -3.63 5.35 -9.30
C ASP A 100 -3.53 5.65 -7.79
N PHE A 101 -2.35 6.08 -7.37
CA PHE A 101 -2.09 6.50 -5.98
C PHE A 101 -2.96 7.68 -5.54
N ASN A 102 -3.25 8.65 -6.41
CA ASN A 102 -4.06 9.81 -6.04
C ASN A 102 -5.52 9.43 -5.82
N ALA A 103 -6.07 8.50 -6.62
CA ALA A 103 -7.41 7.96 -6.44
C ALA A 103 -7.51 7.23 -5.10
N TRP A 104 -6.52 6.40 -4.74
CA TRP A 104 -6.43 5.80 -3.41
C TRP A 104 -6.30 6.87 -2.31
N LEU A 105 -5.43 7.87 -2.48
CA LEU A 105 -5.20 8.92 -1.49
C LEU A 105 -6.47 9.72 -1.19
N ARG A 106 -7.30 10.00 -2.20
CA ARG A 106 -8.61 10.64 -2.00
C ARG A 106 -9.48 9.78 -1.08
N GLN A 107 -9.58 8.47 -1.35
CA GLN A 107 -10.33 7.57 -0.48
C GLN A 107 -9.73 7.50 0.93
N ALA A 108 -8.41 7.44 1.06
CA ALA A 108 -7.75 7.42 2.37
C ALA A 108 -8.03 8.69 3.19
N VAL A 109 -8.24 9.84 2.54
CA VAL A 109 -8.65 11.09 3.21
C VAL A 109 -10.13 11.03 3.62
N GLU A 110 -11.01 10.45 2.81
CA GLU A 110 -12.41 10.22 3.23
C GLU A 110 -12.46 9.28 4.45
N ASP A 111 -11.73 8.16 4.40
CA ASP A 111 -11.61 7.21 5.51
C ASP A 111 -11.05 7.89 6.78
N LEU A 112 -10.11 8.83 6.64
CA LEU A 112 -9.56 9.61 7.75
C LEU A 112 -10.62 10.49 8.41
N ILE A 113 -11.42 11.18 7.60
CA ILE A 113 -12.50 12.04 8.10
C ILE A 113 -13.54 11.19 8.83
N GLU A 114 -13.96 10.08 8.23
CA GLU A 114 -14.96 9.18 8.82
C GLU A 114 -14.47 8.53 10.12
N PHE A 115 -13.20 8.12 10.19
CA PHE A 115 -12.63 7.50 11.38
C PHE A 115 -12.53 8.47 12.57
N GLY A 116 -12.25 9.74 12.30
CA GLY A 116 -12.19 10.79 13.33
C GLY A 116 -13.53 11.12 13.98
N ASP A 117 -14.64 10.76 13.34
CA ASP A 117 -16.01 10.96 13.84
C ASP A 117 -16.52 9.77 14.71
N MET A 118 -15.74 8.69 14.85
CA MET A 118 -16.08 7.50 15.65
C MET A 118 -15.64 7.59 17.11
#